data_AF-W3WR25-F1
#
_entry.id   AF-W3WR25-F1
#
_cell.length_a   1.000
_cell.length_b   1.000
_cell.length_c   1.000
_cell.angle_alpha   90.00
_cell.angle_beta   90.00
_cell.angle_gamma   90.00
#
_symmetry.space_group_name_H-M   'P 1'
#
loop_
_entity.id
_entity.type
_entity.pdbx_description
1 polymer ?
#
loop_
_entity_poly.entity_id
_entity_poly.type
_entity_poly.pdbx_seq_one_letter_code
_entity_poly.pdbx_strand_id
1 'polypeptide(L)'
;MATQEAREAAHRQDAQWLSYKFDRYREDGTAPPRAPTVGEHGNWELPVAKEFRHGLRPAQKPIEWKPIEAPARVPAELDHRDDTKGLHKHERAVWRRIMAVHDMFPPDVDGDITYQRLLGYGEHNVAMLYTFDDGTAKAREFVLKIGLYKPLNDPRIRRERRMLQKVRRSQHIIQMYDPEELGLTVSPGPRLEFDEVDDSEPPLSDSGDDSPSDDEPEPKRRRRDYTQTQLKKKRKQMENAYWARTDPLSIAGRTPKHDPTVEEIGRRDYILLEYMPNGTLESFIARLNEADEKCPNRVLWSFWVCLIRACIAMAYPVHRHNRKRNDAAFAGALSEMIPAQAVRREKIRPFVHFAIEPRNVLIGRIPSDVTYDEHSDEVTPILKLAGFGQSEVIKEQRRNWYYERRRTCGRHGYYAPEQFTELWDTFAPNMDGDEICEQHLAGNYGPAMNVWGIALTLLCVITRSEPTLPPRAATAKILARRGDKKSGWWNHYTYGAMLVKEPKNERWSYVDEELREVLAKCLARDPAHRPDLQTLLDTAIKKCEDDGPYVYADGETAATNDFVFKWMRNLLEHTTLGVATAPWGPI
;
A
#
# COMPACT_ATOMS: atom_id res chain seq x y z
N MET A 1 21.18 -26.30 23.38
CA MET A 1 20.73 -25.22 24.30
C MET A 1 21.44 -23.91 23.96
N ALA A 2 22.76 -23.91 23.76
CA ALA A 2 23.54 -22.74 23.31
C ALA A 2 22.96 -22.00 22.08
N THR A 3 22.30 -22.71 21.15
CA THR A 3 21.66 -22.10 19.96
C THR A 3 20.27 -21.51 20.21
N GLN A 4 19.60 -21.84 21.31
CA GLN A 4 18.29 -21.27 21.66
C GLN A 4 18.48 -20.00 22.49
N GLU A 5 19.33 -20.06 23.51
CA GLU A 5 19.69 -18.89 24.33
C GLU A 5 20.29 -17.77 23.48
N ALA A 6 21.17 -18.09 22.53
CA ALA A 6 21.72 -17.12 21.59
C ALA A 6 20.64 -16.46 20.71
N ARG A 7 19.62 -17.23 20.30
CA ARG A 7 18.51 -16.71 19.48
C ARG A 7 17.55 -15.85 20.29
N GLU A 8 17.26 -16.25 21.52
CA GLU A 8 16.46 -15.45 22.46
C GLU A 8 17.21 -14.17 22.83
N ALA A 9 18.52 -14.22 23.04
CA ALA A 9 19.35 -13.04 23.25
C ALA A 9 19.33 -12.09 22.04
N ALA A 10 19.51 -12.61 20.82
CA ALA A 10 19.44 -11.82 19.60
C ALA A 10 18.05 -11.18 19.41
N HIS A 11 16.97 -11.94 19.63
CA HIS A 11 15.61 -11.40 19.59
C HIS A 11 15.40 -10.30 20.64
N ARG A 12 15.89 -10.49 21.86
CA ARG A 12 15.79 -9.46 22.92
C ARG A 12 16.47 -8.17 22.49
N GLN A 13 17.66 -8.26 21.89
CA GLN A 13 18.37 -7.10 21.36
C GLN A 13 17.58 -6.44 20.22
N ASP A 14 17.02 -7.22 19.30
CA ASP A 14 16.21 -6.70 18.18
C ASP A 14 14.95 -5.99 18.66
N ALA A 15 14.22 -6.60 19.61
CA ALA A 15 13.01 -6.02 20.18
C ALA A 15 13.30 -4.71 20.93
N GLN A 16 14.35 -4.68 21.76
CA GLN A 16 14.81 -3.47 22.44
C GLN A 16 15.23 -2.38 21.45
N TRP A 17 15.94 -2.76 20.39
CA TRP A 17 16.36 -1.85 19.34
C TRP A 17 15.17 -1.27 18.58
N LEU A 18 14.18 -2.09 18.24
CA LEU A 18 12.94 -1.62 17.62
C LEU A 18 12.19 -0.65 18.53
N SER A 19 12.07 -0.96 19.83
CA SER A 19 11.48 -0.05 20.81
C SER A 19 12.22 1.28 20.87
N TYR A 20 13.55 1.28 20.97
CA TYR A 20 14.35 2.50 20.94
C TYR A 20 14.12 3.33 19.66
N LYS A 21 14.12 2.69 18.49
CA LYS A 21 13.88 3.40 17.22
C LYS A 21 12.52 4.05 17.16
N PHE A 22 11.48 3.33 17.57
CA PHE A 22 10.12 3.85 17.56
C PHE A 22 9.90 4.89 18.66
N ASP A 23 10.67 4.84 19.73
CA ASP A 23 10.75 5.93 20.70
C ASP A 23 11.29 7.20 20.06
N ARG A 24 12.42 7.14 19.36
CA ARG A 24 12.95 8.28 18.60
C ARG A 24 11.97 8.76 17.53
N TYR A 25 11.31 7.86 16.82
CA TYR A 25 10.25 8.21 15.87
C TYR A 25 9.12 9.02 16.51
N ARG A 26 8.67 8.65 17.72
CA ARG A 26 7.65 9.39 18.49
C ARG A 26 8.17 10.70 19.06
N GLU A 27 9.43 10.76 19.48
CA GLU A 27 10.01 11.94 20.13
C GLU A 27 10.38 13.05 19.14
N ASP A 28 11.07 12.69 18.05
CA ASP A 28 11.66 13.67 17.13
C ASP A 28 11.49 13.32 15.65
N GLY A 29 10.77 12.24 15.35
CA GLY A 29 10.45 11.83 13.97
C GLY A 29 11.57 11.06 13.29
N THR A 30 12.64 10.67 14.00
CA THR A 30 13.74 9.88 13.42
C THR A 30 13.21 8.59 12.79
N ALA A 31 13.66 8.31 11.56
CA ALA A 31 13.25 7.10 10.85
C ALA A 31 13.70 5.86 11.60
N PRO A 32 12.81 4.89 11.90
CA PRO A 32 13.22 3.59 12.37
C PRO A 32 13.88 2.85 11.18
N PRO A 33 15.17 2.45 11.26
CA PRO A 33 15.75 1.65 10.19
C PRO A 33 14.94 0.36 10.00
N ARG A 34 14.83 -0.09 8.74
CA ARG A 34 14.28 -1.42 8.43
C ARG A 34 14.98 -2.50 9.25
N ALA A 35 14.27 -3.60 9.52
CA ALA A 35 14.84 -4.73 10.23
C ALA A 35 16.18 -5.14 9.58
N PRO A 36 17.28 -5.21 10.35
CA PRO A 36 18.58 -5.61 9.83
C PRO A 36 18.51 -7.04 9.27
N THR A 37 19.39 -7.34 8.31
CA THR A 37 19.61 -8.74 7.92
C THR A 37 20.46 -9.42 9.00
N VAL A 38 20.23 -10.71 9.23
CA VAL A 38 20.78 -11.53 10.36
C VAL A 38 22.32 -11.46 10.53
N GLY A 39 23.06 -10.84 9.60
CA GLY A 39 24.52 -10.71 9.62
C GLY A 39 25.10 -9.35 10.06
N GLU A 40 24.30 -8.31 10.35
CA GLU A 40 24.81 -6.94 10.59
C GLU A 40 24.96 -6.55 12.07
N HIS A 41 24.72 -7.48 13.01
CA HIS A 41 24.57 -7.22 14.45
C HIS A 41 25.89 -7.10 15.25
N GLY A 42 27.00 -6.69 14.64
CA GLY A 42 28.30 -6.61 15.32
C GLY A 42 28.38 -5.49 16.36
N ASN A 43 28.47 -5.88 17.65
CA ASN A 43 28.92 -5.08 18.80
C ASN A 43 28.28 -3.68 19.02
N TRP A 44 26.97 -3.63 19.24
CA TRP A 44 26.30 -2.42 19.70
C TRP A 44 25.86 -2.57 21.16
N GLU A 45 26.45 -1.77 22.05
CA GLU A 45 25.95 -1.60 23.41
C GLU A 45 24.76 -0.63 23.38
N LEU A 46 23.54 -1.16 23.58
CA LEU A 46 22.36 -0.32 23.80
C LEU A 46 22.55 0.46 25.12
N PRO A 47 22.13 1.73 25.20
CA PRO A 47 21.97 2.39 26.49
C PRO A 47 21.08 1.51 27.37
N VAL A 48 21.60 1.08 28.51
CA VAL A 48 20.94 0.11 29.39
C VAL A 48 19.53 0.62 29.71
N ALA A 49 18.53 -0.25 29.52
CA ALA A 49 17.10 0.00 29.71
C ALA A 49 16.69 0.66 31.06
N LYS A 50 17.61 0.78 32.01
CA LYS A 50 17.40 1.39 33.34
C LYS A 50 17.28 2.92 33.33
N GLU A 51 17.74 3.62 32.30
CA GLU A 51 17.61 5.10 32.24
C GLU A 51 16.31 5.59 31.58
N PHE A 52 15.50 4.70 30.99
CA PHE A 52 14.21 5.06 30.37
C PHE A 52 13.07 5.25 31.39
N ARG A 53 13.38 5.45 32.67
CA ARG A 53 12.39 5.81 33.68
C ARG A 53 11.97 7.27 33.47
N HIS A 54 10.76 7.45 32.92
CA HIS A 54 9.83 8.55 33.18
C HIS A 54 10.46 9.88 33.58
N GLY A 55 11.07 10.55 32.61
CA GLY A 55 11.26 11.99 32.64
C GLY A 55 10.54 12.59 31.45
N LEU A 56 9.32 13.10 31.66
CA LEU A 56 8.65 13.99 30.72
C LEU A 56 9.59 15.16 30.43
N ARG A 57 10.38 15.10 29.36
CA ARG A 57 11.20 16.23 28.91
C ARG A 57 10.40 17.04 27.89
N PRO A 58 10.04 18.29 28.20
CA PRO A 58 9.48 19.19 27.21
C PRO A 58 10.63 19.77 26.39
N ALA A 59 10.85 19.22 25.21
CA ALA A 59 11.32 19.98 24.06
C ALA A 59 10.63 19.39 22.82
N GLN A 60 9.30 19.53 22.78
CA GLN A 60 8.52 19.22 21.60
C GLN A 60 8.93 20.21 20.50
N LYS A 61 9.76 19.78 19.55
CA LYS A 61 10.04 20.56 18.34
C LYS A 61 8.71 21.08 17.74
N PRO A 62 8.64 22.30 17.19
CA PRO A 62 7.46 22.74 16.47
C PRO A 62 7.06 21.71 15.41
N ILE A 63 5.75 21.56 15.16
CA ILE A 63 5.29 20.70 14.06
C ILE A 63 5.77 21.35 12.76
N GLU A 64 6.70 20.68 12.08
CA GLU A 64 7.19 21.10 10.78
C GLU A 64 6.34 20.44 9.68
N TRP A 65 5.72 21.26 8.84
CA TRP A 65 5.02 20.80 7.65
C TRP A 65 6.00 20.89 6.50
N LYS A 66 6.43 19.74 5.98
CA LYS A 66 7.33 19.68 4.84
C LYS A 66 6.47 19.55 3.58
N PRO A 67 6.44 20.57 2.70
CA PRO A 67 5.72 20.45 1.44
C PRO A 67 6.19 19.22 0.67
N ILE A 68 5.27 18.50 0.03
CA ILE A 68 5.66 17.44 -0.88
C ILE A 68 6.25 18.10 -2.11
N GLU A 69 7.53 17.88 -2.30
CA GLU A 69 8.26 18.32 -3.48
C GLU A 69 8.02 17.37 -4.65
N ALA A 70 8.29 17.88 -5.85
CA ALA A 70 8.35 17.06 -7.05
C ALA A 70 9.22 15.82 -6.82
N PRO A 71 8.76 14.62 -7.21
CA PRO A 71 9.63 13.45 -7.16
C PRO A 71 10.87 13.74 -7.99
N ALA A 72 12.04 13.35 -7.46
CA ALA A 72 13.29 13.47 -8.20
C ALA A 72 13.10 12.85 -9.59
N ARG A 73 13.32 13.65 -10.64
CA ARG A 73 13.17 13.16 -12.00
C ARG A 73 14.09 11.96 -12.15
N VAL A 74 13.52 10.85 -12.62
CA VAL A 74 14.33 9.78 -13.18
C VAL A 74 15.23 10.44 -14.22
N PRO A 75 16.56 10.34 -14.10
CA PRO A 75 17.44 10.98 -15.08
C PRO A 75 17.04 10.45 -16.46
N ALA A 76 16.49 11.31 -17.32
CA ALA A 76 16.09 10.92 -18.67
C ALA A 76 17.28 10.29 -19.42
N GLU A 77 18.49 10.66 -19.03
CA GLU A 77 19.73 10.08 -19.52
C GLU A 77 19.92 8.60 -19.17
N LEU A 78 19.31 8.06 -18.12
CA LEU A 78 19.60 6.68 -17.70
C LEU A 78 19.17 5.68 -18.77
N ASP A 79 18.12 5.97 -19.52
CA ASP A 79 17.57 5.08 -20.54
C ASP A 79 18.28 5.23 -21.89
N HIS A 80 18.92 6.38 -22.11
CA HIS A 80 19.57 6.77 -23.36
C HIS A 80 21.11 6.75 -23.26
N ARG A 81 21.67 6.23 -22.16
CA ARG A 81 23.11 6.15 -21.94
C ARG A 81 23.72 4.93 -22.62
N ASP A 82 24.79 5.16 -23.37
CA ASP A 82 25.59 4.12 -24.01
C ASP A 82 26.52 3.38 -23.04
N ASP A 83 26.86 4.00 -21.90
CA ASP A 83 27.73 3.38 -20.90
C ASP A 83 27.35 3.68 -19.44
N THR A 84 28.03 3.00 -18.51
CA THR A 84 27.78 3.11 -17.06
C THR A 84 28.72 4.07 -16.34
N LYS A 85 29.51 4.87 -17.06
CA LYS A 85 30.48 5.78 -16.44
C LYS A 85 29.76 6.89 -15.66
N GLY A 86 30.29 7.21 -14.48
CA GLY A 86 29.71 8.22 -13.60
C GLY A 86 28.44 7.80 -12.84
N LEU A 87 27.79 6.70 -13.21
CA LEU A 87 26.59 6.20 -12.51
C LEU A 87 26.94 5.64 -11.13
N HIS A 88 26.11 5.89 -10.12
CA HIS A 88 26.20 5.22 -8.82
C HIS A 88 25.87 3.72 -8.93
N LYS A 89 26.28 2.93 -7.93
CA LYS A 89 26.11 1.46 -7.92
C LYS A 89 24.66 1.04 -8.20
N HIS A 90 23.69 1.77 -7.66
CA HIS A 90 22.28 1.47 -7.81
C HIS A 90 21.76 1.78 -9.23
N GLU A 91 22.11 2.95 -9.77
CA GLU A 91 21.78 3.34 -11.15
C GLU A 91 22.38 2.40 -12.18
N ARG A 92 23.61 1.91 -11.95
CA ARG A 92 24.20 0.86 -12.79
C ARG A 92 23.41 -0.45 -12.78
N ALA A 93 22.82 -0.81 -11.64
CA ALA A 93 21.97 -1.99 -11.56
C ALA A 93 20.66 -1.79 -12.33
N VAL A 94 20.07 -0.59 -12.27
CA VAL A 94 18.89 -0.20 -13.04
C VAL A 94 19.19 -0.22 -14.54
N TRP A 95 20.25 0.47 -14.98
CA TRP A 95 20.67 0.52 -16.39
C TRP A 95 20.88 -0.87 -16.99
N ARG A 96 21.63 -1.75 -16.30
CA ARG A 96 21.82 -3.15 -16.72
C ARG A 96 20.50 -3.89 -16.86
N ARG A 97 19.52 -3.53 -16.05
CA ARG A 97 18.21 -4.16 -16.07
C ARG A 97 17.39 -3.73 -17.27
N ILE A 98 17.40 -2.44 -17.61
CA ILE A 98 16.74 -1.91 -18.80
C ILE A 98 17.30 -2.62 -20.04
N MET A 99 18.63 -2.66 -20.18
CA MET A 99 19.29 -3.34 -21.30
C MET A 99 18.91 -4.83 -21.37
N ALA A 100 18.96 -5.55 -20.24
CA ALA A 100 18.64 -6.98 -20.19
C ALA A 100 17.15 -7.32 -20.43
N VAL A 101 16.28 -6.30 -20.57
CA VAL A 101 14.84 -6.44 -20.79
C VAL A 101 14.45 -6.02 -22.21
N HIS A 102 15.22 -5.15 -22.86
CA HIS A 102 15.11 -4.98 -24.30
C HIS A 102 15.27 -6.32 -25.03
N ASP A 103 16.14 -7.20 -24.52
CA ASP A 103 16.32 -8.55 -25.06
C ASP A 103 15.18 -9.53 -24.67
N MET A 104 14.24 -9.14 -23.78
CA MET A 104 13.14 -10.01 -23.33
C MET A 104 11.95 -10.05 -24.30
N PHE A 105 11.84 -9.09 -25.22
CA PHE A 105 10.78 -9.03 -26.21
C PHE A 105 11.41 -9.03 -27.61
N PRO A 106 11.89 -10.18 -28.12
CA PRO A 106 12.47 -10.25 -29.44
C PRO A 106 11.43 -9.86 -30.51
N PRO A 107 11.88 -9.34 -31.67
CA PRO A 107 11.01 -8.86 -32.75
C PRO A 107 10.13 -9.94 -33.42
N ASP A 108 10.24 -11.21 -33.00
CA ASP A 108 9.50 -12.34 -33.57
C ASP A 108 8.17 -12.65 -32.83
N VAL A 109 7.70 -11.75 -31.95
CA VAL A 109 6.37 -11.85 -31.31
C VAL A 109 5.31 -11.28 -32.26
N ASP A 110 4.15 -11.95 -32.41
CA ASP A 110 3.00 -11.40 -33.14
C ASP A 110 2.53 -10.10 -32.45
N GLY A 111 2.91 -8.95 -33.01
CA GLY A 111 2.63 -7.60 -32.51
C GLY A 111 3.88 -6.84 -32.03
N ASP A 112 3.97 -5.55 -32.33
CA ASP A 112 5.16 -4.74 -32.06
C ASP A 112 5.17 -4.25 -30.60
N ILE A 113 5.92 -4.92 -29.72
CA ILE A 113 6.20 -4.45 -28.36
C ILE A 113 7.37 -3.47 -28.39
N THR A 114 7.10 -2.20 -28.04
CA THR A 114 8.10 -1.13 -28.08
C THR A 114 8.31 -0.54 -26.70
N TYR A 115 9.57 -0.48 -26.25
CA TYR A 115 9.95 0.26 -25.05
C TYR A 115 9.74 1.76 -25.26
N GLN A 116 9.10 2.41 -24.30
CA GLN A 116 8.86 3.86 -24.34
C GLN A 116 9.85 4.61 -23.45
N ARG A 117 9.86 4.28 -22.15
CA ARG A 117 10.66 4.98 -21.13
C ARG A 117 10.64 4.29 -19.77
N LEU A 118 11.58 4.65 -18.91
CA LEU A 118 11.62 4.31 -17.51
C LEU A 118 10.64 5.20 -16.73
N LEU A 119 9.76 4.58 -15.97
CA LEU A 119 8.81 5.28 -15.11
C LEU A 119 9.39 5.56 -13.73
N GLY A 120 10.23 4.66 -13.24
CA GLY A 120 10.89 4.81 -11.95
C GLY A 120 11.58 3.54 -11.47
N TYR A 121 12.44 3.69 -10.48
CA TYR A 121 13.06 2.59 -9.77
C TYR A 121 13.05 2.85 -8.26
N GLY A 122 12.74 1.81 -7.50
CA GLY A 122 12.93 1.79 -6.06
C GLY A 122 14.17 1.00 -5.69
N GLU A 123 14.41 0.85 -4.39
CA GLU A 123 15.56 0.09 -3.90
C GLU A 123 15.66 -1.34 -4.47
N HIS A 124 14.53 -1.94 -4.86
CA HIS A 124 14.45 -3.38 -5.17
C HIS A 124 13.82 -3.71 -6.52
N ASN A 125 13.19 -2.75 -7.18
CA ASN A 125 12.46 -2.98 -8.42
C ASN A 125 12.58 -1.79 -9.37
N VAL A 126 12.37 -2.06 -10.65
CA VAL A 126 12.29 -1.06 -11.72
C VAL A 126 10.97 -1.24 -12.46
N ALA A 127 10.37 -0.13 -12.89
CA ALA A 127 9.12 -0.07 -13.64
C ALA A 127 9.35 0.69 -14.96
N MET A 128 9.00 0.07 -16.07
CA MET A 128 9.23 0.57 -17.43
C MET A 128 7.93 0.56 -18.21
N LEU A 129 7.73 1.58 -19.04
CA LEU A 129 6.57 1.72 -19.92
C LEU A 129 6.87 1.09 -21.28
N TYR A 130 5.93 0.29 -21.75
CA TYR A 130 5.93 -0.32 -23.07
C TYR A 130 4.61 -0.03 -23.78
N THR A 131 4.64 -0.05 -25.10
CA THR A 131 3.45 -0.11 -25.97
C THR A 131 3.42 -1.46 -26.66
N PHE A 132 2.21 -1.99 -26.88
CA PHE A 132 1.94 -3.18 -27.65
C PHE A 132 0.97 -2.83 -28.78
N ASP A 133 1.41 -3.01 -30.03
CA ASP A 133 0.55 -2.87 -31.20
C ASP A 133 0.06 -4.27 -31.64
N ASP A 134 -1.23 -4.53 -31.45
CA ASP A 134 -1.90 -5.77 -31.87
C ASP A 134 -2.46 -5.68 -33.30
N GLY A 135 -2.06 -4.67 -34.08
CA GLY A 135 -2.60 -4.37 -35.40
C GLY A 135 -3.99 -3.72 -35.36
N THR A 136 -4.49 -3.35 -34.17
CA THR A 136 -5.70 -2.52 -34.04
C THR A 136 -5.33 -1.03 -34.12
N ALA A 137 -6.34 -0.17 -34.33
CA ALA A 137 -6.13 1.27 -34.49
C ALA A 137 -5.52 2.00 -33.27
N LYS A 138 -5.30 1.31 -32.14
CA LYS A 138 -4.75 1.93 -30.92
C LYS A 138 -3.82 0.96 -30.18
N ALA A 139 -2.52 1.25 -30.23
CA ALA A 139 -1.52 0.59 -29.41
C ALA A 139 -1.87 0.67 -27.91
N ARG A 140 -1.71 -0.45 -27.20
CA ARG A 140 -1.97 -0.58 -25.77
C ARG A 140 -0.73 -0.24 -24.97
N GLU A 141 -0.87 0.59 -23.94
CA GLU A 141 0.22 0.92 -23.01
C GLU A 141 0.19 0.00 -21.79
N PHE A 142 1.35 -0.54 -21.38
CA PHE A 142 1.48 -1.35 -20.19
C PHE A 142 2.81 -1.10 -19.46
N VAL A 143 2.84 -1.43 -18.17
CA VAL A 143 4.02 -1.28 -17.32
C VAL A 143 4.61 -2.64 -17.02
N LEU A 144 5.90 -2.80 -17.32
CA LEU A 144 6.68 -3.96 -16.90
C LEU A 144 7.41 -3.63 -15.60
N LYS A 145 7.12 -4.40 -14.55
CA LYS A 145 7.79 -4.32 -13.25
C LYS A 145 8.62 -5.57 -12.99
N ILE A 146 9.89 -5.36 -12.63
CA ILE A 146 10.85 -6.46 -12.38
C ILE A 146 11.77 -6.16 -11.19
N GLY A 147 12.24 -7.22 -10.54
CA GLY A 147 13.22 -7.11 -9.44
C GLY A 147 14.62 -6.74 -9.95
N LEU A 148 15.34 -5.88 -9.23
CA LEU A 148 16.69 -5.41 -9.63
C LEU A 148 17.79 -6.45 -9.45
N TYR A 149 17.77 -7.19 -8.33
CA TYR A 149 18.91 -8.03 -7.92
C TYR A 149 18.70 -9.54 -8.10
N LYS A 150 17.45 -10.01 -8.18
CA LYS A 150 17.12 -11.44 -8.28
C LYS A 150 16.12 -11.72 -9.42
N PRO A 151 16.56 -11.65 -10.68
CA PRO A 151 15.66 -11.67 -11.84
C PRO A 151 14.75 -12.89 -11.96
N LEU A 152 15.23 -14.05 -11.51
CA LEU A 152 14.59 -15.35 -11.70
C LEU A 152 13.82 -15.83 -10.45
N ASN A 153 14.07 -15.20 -9.29
CA ASN A 153 13.51 -15.63 -8.01
C ASN A 153 13.47 -14.46 -7.00
N ASP A 154 12.80 -13.36 -7.34
CA ASP A 154 12.57 -12.27 -6.39
C ASP A 154 11.30 -12.56 -5.57
N PRO A 155 11.43 -12.95 -4.29
CA PRO A 155 10.28 -13.28 -3.46
C PRO A 155 9.31 -12.11 -3.27
N ARG A 156 9.75 -10.88 -3.48
CA ARG A 156 8.91 -9.67 -3.35
C ARG A 156 8.04 -9.49 -4.58
N ILE A 157 8.57 -9.72 -5.78
CA ILE A 157 7.78 -9.71 -7.02
C ILE A 157 6.74 -10.83 -6.97
N ARG A 158 7.11 -12.04 -6.53
CA ARG A 158 6.15 -13.14 -6.34
C ARG A 158 5.09 -12.82 -5.30
N ARG A 159 5.47 -12.21 -4.18
CA ARG A 159 4.53 -11.78 -3.14
C ARG A 159 3.55 -10.74 -3.70
N GLU A 160 4.04 -9.70 -4.36
CA GLU A 160 3.23 -8.65 -4.96
C GLU A 160 2.25 -9.23 -5.99
N ARG A 161 2.74 -10.09 -6.89
CA ARG A 161 1.93 -10.80 -7.88
C ARG A 161 0.80 -11.61 -7.22
N ARG A 162 1.10 -12.39 -6.17
CA ARG A 162 0.08 -13.14 -5.42
C ARG A 162 -0.96 -12.24 -4.76
N MET A 163 -0.56 -11.09 -4.24
CA MET A 163 -1.48 -10.16 -3.59
C MET A 163 -2.37 -9.45 -4.61
N LEU A 164 -1.82 -9.02 -5.75
CA LEU A 164 -2.58 -8.43 -6.86
C LEU A 164 -3.58 -9.43 -7.46
N GLN A 165 -3.20 -10.72 -7.59
CA GLN A 165 -4.13 -11.77 -8.01
C GLN A 165 -5.35 -11.88 -7.08
N LYS A 166 -5.19 -11.66 -5.77
CA LYS A 166 -6.32 -11.66 -4.82
C LYS A 166 -7.28 -10.50 -5.06
N VAL A 167 -6.86 -9.42 -5.70
CA VAL A 167 -7.70 -8.23 -5.98
C VAL A 167 -7.85 -8.00 -7.48
N ARG A 168 -7.69 -9.06 -8.26
CA ARG A 168 -7.93 -9.03 -9.70
C ARG A 168 -9.39 -8.63 -9.94
N ARG A 169 -9.57 -7.83 -10.99
CA ARG A 169 -10.83 -7.23 -11.43
C ARG A 169 -11.38 -6.13 -10.53
N SER A 170 -10.67 -5.68 -9.50
CA SER A 170 -11.04 -4.48 -8.73
C SER A 170 -10.82 -3.21 -9.57
N GLN A 171 -11.83 -2.34 -9.65
CA GLN A 171 -11.74 -1.10 -10.41
C GLN A 171 -10.75 -0.10 -9.79
N HIS A 172 -10.65 -0.05 -8.46
CA HIS A 172 -9.84 0.92 -7.71
C HIS A 172 -8.48 0.37 -7.23
N ILE A 173 -8.05 -0.76 -7.80
CA ILE A 173 -6.71 -1.33 -7.59
C ILE A 173 -6.06 -1.53 -8.96
N ILE A 174 -4.76 -1.30 -9.05
CA ILE A 174 -3.99 -1.51 -10.27
C ILE A 174 -4.13 -2.95 -10.76
N GLN A 175 -4.49 -3.11 -12.03
CA GLN A 175 -4.72 -4.42 -12.63
C GLN A 175 -3.46 -4.99 -13.27
N MET A 176 -3.34 -6.31 -13.17
CA MET A 176 -2.32 -7.08 -13.87
C MET A 176 -2.86 -7.57 -15.21
N TYR A 177 -2.02 -7.54 -16.24
CA TYR A 177 -2.26 -8.27 -17.47
C TYR A 177 -1.69 -9.68 -17.37
N ASP A 178 -2.43 -10.65 -17.89
CA ASP A 178 -1.85 -11.95 -18.23
C ASP A 178 -1.02 -11.78 -19.52
N PRO A 179 0.14 -12.44 -19.66
CA PRO A 179 0.96 -12.32 -20.86
C PRO A 179 0.19 -12.61 -22.16
N GLU A 180 -0.72 -13.58 -22.13
CA GLU A 180 -1.57 -13.95 -23.26
C GLU A 180 -2.48 -12.80 -23.71
N GLU A 181 -2.89 -11.90 -22.80
CA GLU A 181 -3.68 -10.71 -23.13
C GLU A 181 -2.90 -9.68 -23.96
N LEU A 182 -1.57 -9.80 -23.99
CA LEU A 182 -0.64 -8.96 -24.76
C LEU A 182 0.03 -9.74 -25.92
N GLY A 183 -0.56 -10.86 -26.36
CA GLY A 183 0.00 -11.68 -27.46
C GLY A 183 1.33 -12.37 -27.12
N LEU A 184 1.78 -12.31 -25.86
CA LEU A 184 3.04 -12.92 -25.44
C LEU A 184 2.87 -14.43 -25.31
N THR A 185 3.59 -15.18 -26.14
CA THR A 185 3.67 -16.64 -26.01
C THR A 185 4.62 -16.98 -24.87
N VAL A 186 4.07 -17.25 -23.69
CA VAL A 186 4.86 -17.69 -22.54
C VAL A 186 4.83 -19.21 -22.47
N SER A 187 6.01 -19.85 -22.57
CA SER A 187 6.14 -21.26 -22.18
C SER A 187 5.60 -21.39 -20.74
N PRO A 188 4.64 -22.28 -20.45
CA PRO A 188 4.01 -22.36 -19.14
C PRO A 188 5.11 -22.53 -18.09
N GLY A 189 5.38 -21.45 -17.35
CA GLY A 189 6.21 -21.51 -16.17
C GLY A 189 5.58 -22.54 -15.20
N PRO A 190 6.33 -23.02 -14.20
CA PRO A 190 5.76 -23.94 -13.22
C PRO A 190 4.47 -23.33 -12.70
N ARG A 191 3.34 -24.02 -12.99
CA ARG A 191 2.03 -23.67 -12.46
C ARG A 191 2.25 -23.48 -10.97
N LEU A 192 2.02 -22.26 -10.48
CA LEU A 192 1.80 -22.09 -9.05
C LEU A 192 0.47 -22.79 -8.80
N GLU A 193 0.52 -24.10 -8.54
CA GLU A 193 -0.63 -24.83 -8.06
C GLU A 193 -1.15 -24.04 -6.85
N PHE A 194 -2.40 -23.63 -6.96
CA PHE A 194 -3.12 -23.07 -5.84
C PHE A 194 -3.28 -24.20 -4.83
N ASP A 195 -2.33 -24.29 -3.89
CA ASP A 195 -2.71 -24.81 -2.59
C ASP A 195 -3.76 -23.84 -2.06
N GLU A 196 -5.01 -24.31 -1.95
CA GLU A 196 -6.06 -23.66 -1.13
C GLU A 196 -5.58 -23.45 0.34
N VAL A 197 -4.41 -23.97 0.67
CA VAL A 197 -3.66 -23.82 1.91
C VAL A 197 -2.72 -22.61 1.82
N ASP A 198 -3.21 -21.47 2.31
CA ASP A 198 -2.53 -20.19 2.55
C ASP A 198 -1.28 -20.32 3.46
N ASP A 199 -0.21 -20.91 2.94
CA ASP A 199 0.96 -21.28 3.73
C ASP A 199 2.19 -20.48 3.36
N SER A 200 2.24 -19.21 3.78
CA SER A 200 3.53 -18.66 4.23
C SER A 200 3.93 -19.19 5.63
N GLU A 201 3.02 -19.87 6.34
CA GLU A 201 3.24 -20.73 7.52
C GLU A 201 1.99 -21.62 7.67
N PRO A 202 2.06 -22.96 7.78
CA PRO A 202 0.87 -23.77 8.02
C PRO A 202 0.12 -23.29 9.27
N PRO A 203 -1.23 -23.17 9.24
CA PRO A 203 -2.01 -22.96 10.45
C PRO A 203 -1.64 -24.06 11.43
N LEU A 204 -1.12 -23.65 12.58
CA LEU A 204 -0.92 -24.55 13.69
C LEU A 204 -2.31 -24.85 14.25
N SER A 205 -2.96 -25.90 13.75
CA SER A 205 -4.30 -26.39 14.15
C SER A 205 -5.47 -25.70 13.43
N ASP A 206 -5.78 -26.14 12.22
CA ASP A 206 -7.17 -26.18 11.76
C ASP A 206 -7.68 -27.59 12.08
N SER A 207 -8.31 -27.74 13.25
CA SER A 207 -9.19 -28.88 13.49
C SER A 207 -10.60 -28.37 13.25
N GLY A 208 -11.14 -28.83 12.13
CA GLY A 208 -12.51 -28.76 11.65
C GLY A 208 -13.59 -28.31 12.63
N ASP A 209 -14.50 -27.55 12.03
CA ASP A 209 -15.88 -27.31 12.43
C ASP A 209 -16.04 -26.21 13.49
N ASP A 210 -16.25 -24.97 13.03
CA ASP A 210 -16.85 -23.90 13.85
C ASP A 210 -17.51 -22.88 12.90
N SER A 211 -18.83 -22.97 12.78
CA SER A 211 -19.69 -21.94 12.17
C SER A 211 -19.78 -20.72 13.10
N PRO A 212 -19.60 -19.47 12.65
CA PRO A 212 -19.85 -18.31 13.49
C PRO A 212 -21.37 -18.05 13.61
N SER A 213 -21.94 -18.24 14.81
CA SER A 213 -23.25 -17.71 15.20
C SER A 213 -23.15 -16.22 15.57
N ASP A 214 -24.25 -15.48 15.38
CA ASP A 214 -24.33 -14.00 15.43
C ASP A 214 -24.31 -13.35 16.85
N ASP A 215 -23.73 -13.98 17.88
CA ASP A 215 -23.61 -13.36 19.21
C ASP A 215 -22.19 -12.82 19.47
N GLU A 216 -22.06 -11.97 20.52
CA GLU A 216 -20.87 -11.22 20.98
C GLU A 216 -19.49 -11.79 20.58
N PRO A 217 -18.45 -10.94 20.34
CA PRO A 217 -17.13 -11.41 19.92
C PRO A 217 -16.65 -12.52 20.84
N GLU A 218 -16.58 -13.76 20.32
CA GLU A 218 -16.18 -14.90 21.12
C GLU A 218 -14.84 -14.60 21.79
N PRO A 219 -14.69 -14.90 23.09
CA PRO A 219 -13.41 -14.76 23.75
C PRO A 219 -12.38 -15.62 22.99
N LYS A 220 -11.31 -14.97 22.50
CA LYS A 220 -10.23 -15.62 21.75
C LYS A 220 -9.82 -16.92 22.45
N ARG A 221 -10.03 -18.07 21.81
CA ARG A 221 -9.65 -19.38 22.37
C ARG A 221 -8.17 -19.37 22.73
N ARG A 222 -7.84 -19.71 23.99
CA ARG A 222 -6.46 -19.78 24.48
C ARG A 222 -5.63 -20.74 23.63
N ARG A 223 -4.45 -20.29 23.22
CA ARG A 223 -3.49 -21.07 22.44
C ARG A 223 -3.08 -22.34 23.20
N ARG A 224 -2.97 -23.46 22.48
CA ARG A 224 -2.41 -24.71 23.02
C ARG A 224 -0.90 -24.57 23.18
N ASP A 225 -0.41 -24.78 24.41
CA ASP A 225 1.02 -24.83 24.69
C ASP A 225 1.67 -26.04 24.02
N TYR A 226 2.63 -25.79 23.14
CA TYR A 226 3.41 -26.84 22.47
C TYR A 226 4.68 -27.11 23.25
N THR A 227 4.98 -28.39 23.44
CA THR A 227 6.26 -28.83 24.02
C THR A 227 7.43 -28.48 23.09
N GLN A 228 8.63 -28.28 23.65
CA GLN A 228 9.87 -28.00 22.90
C GLN A 228 10.14 -29.02 21.76
N THR A 229 9.77 -30.29 21.97
CA THR A 229 9.91 -31.35 20.96
C THR A 229 8.96 -31.18 19.78
N GLN A 230 7.71 -30.78 20.04
CA GLN A 230 6.74 -30.47 18.98
C GLN A 230 7.16 -29.25 18.16
N LEU A 231 7.75 -28.24 18.80
CA LEU A 231 8.31 -27.07 18.13
C LEU A 231 9.48 -27.43 17.20
N LYS A 232 10.40 -28.28 17.66
CA LYS A 232 11.51 -28.79 16.83
C LYS A 232 11.01 -29.57 15.61
N LYS A 233 10.02 -30.46 15.79
CA LYS A 233 9.45 -31.26 14.69
C LYS A 233 8.78 -30.38 13.64
N LYS A 234 7.97 -29.41 14.06
CA LYS A 234 7.29 -28.47 13.17
C LYS A 234 8.26 -27.51 12.47
N ARG A 235 9.34 -27.10 13.15
CA ARG A 235 10.41 -26.30 12.53
C ARG A 235 11.12 -27.05 11.41
N LYS A 236 11.45 -28.33 11.62
CA LYS A 236 12.06 -29.17 10.57
C LYS A 236 11.13 -29.32 9.36
N GLN A 237 9.83 -29.40 9.59
CA GLN A 237 8.83 -29.40 8.51
C GLN A 237 8.79 -28.06 7.75
N MET A 238 8.85 -26.91 8.43
CA MET A 238 8.90 -25.60 7.78
C MET A 238 10.19 -25.39 6.98
N GLU A 239 11.34 -25.80 7.52
CA GLU A 239 12.63 -25.72 6.84
C GLU A 239 12.62 -26.59 5.57
N ASN A 240 12.09 -27.82 5.66
CA ASN A 240 11.94 -28.68 4.50
C ASN A 240 10.97 -28.10 3.46
N ALA A 241 9.86 -27.49 3.87
CA ALA A 241 8.93 -26.83 2.95
C ALA A 241 9.53 -25.59 2.27
N TYR A 242 10.37 -24.84 2.98
CA TYR A 242 11.13 -23.71 2.43
C TYR A 242 12.15 -24.17 1.38
N TRP A 243 12.91 -25.24 1.68
CA TRP A 243 13.86 -25.84 0.76
C TRP A 243 13.20 -26.52 -0.45
N ALA A 244 12.02 -27.12 -0.27
CA ALA A 244 11.25 -27.68 -1.38
C ALA A 244 10.68 -26.62 -2.34
N ARG A 245 10.46 -25.38 -1.87
CA ARG A 245 9.94 -24.25 -2.66
C ARG A 245 11.03 -23.40 -3.32
N THR A 246 12.28 -23.60 -2.93
CA THR A 246 13.43 -22.97 -3.58
C THR A 246 13.92 -23.90 -4.68
N ASP A 247 13.77 -23.47 -5.93
CA ASP A 247 14.20 -24.18 -7.13
C ASP A 247 15.64 -24.75 -6.97
N PRO A 248 15.88 -26.04 -7.32
CA PRO A 248 17.21 -26.67 -7.32
C PRO A 248 18.30 -25.86 -8.05
N LEU A 249 17.94 -24.98 -8.97
CA LEU A 249 18.89 -24.13 -9.70
C LEU A 249 19.49 -23.00 -8.83
N SER A 250 18.89 -22.64 -7.70
CA SER A 250 19.49 -21.69 -6.75
C SER A 250 20.76 -22.24 -6.07
N ILE A 251 20.93 -23.56 -6.07
CA ILE A 251 22.09 -24.26 -5.51
C ILE A 251 23.28 -24.23 -6.50
N ALA A 252 23.03 -23.95 -7.79
CA ALA A 252 24.05 -24.11 -8.82
C ALA A 252 24.96 -22.88 -9.03
N GLY A 253 24.67 -21.71 -8.45
CA GLY A 253 25.56 -20.53 -8.54
C GLY A 253 25.93 -20.08 -9.96
N ARG A 254 25.24 -20.56 -11.00
CA ARG A 254 25.54 -20.24 -12.39
C ARG A 254 24.78 -18.98 -12.76
N THR A 255 25.48 -17.85 -12.83
CA THR A 255 25.11 -16.77 -13.74
C THR A 255 25.20 -17.31 -15.17
N PRO A 256 24.11 -17.35 -15.96
CA PRO A 256 24.21 -17.71 -17.37
C PRO A 256 25.11 -16.68 -18.08
N LYS A 257 26.08 -17.17 -18.87
CA LYS A 257 26.98 -16.38 -19.72
C LYS A 257 26.46 -16.23 -21.16
N HIS A 258 25.19 -16.56 -21.42
CA HIS A 258 24.58 -16.52 -22.75
C HIS A 258 23.28 -15.74 -22.77
N ASP A 259 22.95 -15.22 -23.96
CA ASP A 259 21.71 -14.52 -24.26
C ASP A 259 20.51 -15.43 -23.95
N PRO A 260 19.50 -14.91 -23.23
CA PRO A 260 18.41 -15.73 -22.72
C PRO A 260 17.42 -16.10 -23.82
N THR A 261 17.00 -17.36 -23.85
CA THR A 261 15.93 -17.81 -24.76
C THR A 261 14.55 -17.34 -24.27
N VAL A 262 13.53 -17.34 -25.16
CA VAL A 262 12.10 -17.09 -24.83
C VAL A 262 11.62 -17.96 -23.66
N GLU A 263 12.16 -19.18 -23.55
CA GLU A 263 11.88 -20.12 -22.45
C GLU A 263 12.46 -19.66 -21.10
N GLU A 264 13.60 -18.96 -21.10
CA GLU A 264 14.22 -18.37 -19.90
C GLU A 264 13.54 -17.06 -19.49
N ILE A 265 12.92 -16.36 -20.43
CA ILE A 265 12.09 -15.17 -20.19
C ILE A 265 10.83 -15.55 -19.41
N GLY A 266 10.19 -16.68 -19.75
CA GLY A 266 9.09 -17.27 -18.96
C GLY A 266 9.48 -17.70 -17.54
N ARG A 267 10.79 -17.84 -17.24
CA ARG A 267 11.31 -18.17 -15.90
C ARG A 267 11.65 -16.96 -15.03
N ARG A 268 11.58 -15.73 -15.56
CA ARG A 268 11.87 -14.50 -14.80
C ARG A 268 10.65 -14.06 -13.99
N ASP A 269 10.88 -13.55 -12.79
CA ASP A 269 9.83 -12.94 -11.98
C ASP A 269 9.58 -11.50 -12.44
N TYR A 270 8.45 -11.30 -13.12
CA TYR A 270 7.96 -10.00 -13.56
C TYR A 270 6.46 -9.84 -13.31
N ILE A 271 5.99 -8.60 -13.42
CA ILE A 271 4.57 -8.24 -13.37
C ILE A 271 4.29 -7.28 -14.52
N LEU A 272 3.25 -7.57 -15.29
CA LEU A 272 2.68 -6.68 -16.30
C LEU A 272 1.48 -5.98 -15.66
N LEU A 273 1.47 -4.65 -15.70
CA LEU A 273 0.45 -3.82 -15.07
C LEU A 273 -0.17 -2.87 -16.09
N GLU A 274 -1.43 -2.49 -15.87
CA GLU A 274 -2.03 -1.37 -16.61
C GLU A 274 -1.24 -0.07 -16.38
N TYR A 275 -1.25 0.83 -17.35
CA TYR A 275 -0.58 2.12 -17.25
C TYR A 275 -1.53 3.23 -16.79
N MET A 276 -1.05 4.04 -15.84
CA MET A 276 -1.76 5.18 -15.26
C MET A 276 -1.07 6.48 -15.69
N PRO A 277 -1.58 7.19 -16.71
CA PRO A 277 -0.82 8.23 -17.42
C PRO A 277 -0.62 9.52 -16.63
N ASN A 278 -1.46 9.78 -15.63
CA ASN A 278 -1.39 11.00 -14.82
C ASN A 278 -0.50 10.84 -13.57
N GLY A 279 0.29 9.76 -13.51
CA GLY A 279 1.30 9.57 -12.48
C GLY A 279 0.72 9.19 -11.12
N THR A 280 1.39 9.63 -10.06
CA THR A 280 1.05 9.33 -8.67
C THR A 280 0.36 10.50 -7.99
N LEU A 281 -0.35 10.24 -6.89
CA LEU A 281 -0.92 11.29 -6.05
C LEU A 281 0.18 12.16 -5.42
N GLU A 282 1.39 11.63 -5.20
CA GLU A 282 2.55 12.46 -4.82
C GLU A 282 2.88 13.51 -5.88
N SER A 283 2.94 13.11 -7.16
CA SER A 283 3.21 14.06 -8.25
C SER A 283 2.08 15.07 -8.42
N PHE A 284 0.83 14.69 -8.14
CA PHE A 284 -0.31 15.61 -8.10
C PHE A 284 -0.18 16.65 -6.98
N ILE A 285 0.22 16.23 -5.78
CA ILE A 285 0.43 17.17 -4.66
C ILE A 285 1.58 18.13 -4.96
N ALA A 286 2.67 17.65 -5.57
CA ALA A 286 3.75 18.51 -6.01
C ALA A 286 3.25 19.59 -6.99
N ARG A 287 2.38 19.24 -7.94
CA ARG A 287 1.76 20.19 -8.86
C ARG A 287 0.85 21.20 -8.15
N LEU A 288 0.09 20.79 -7.13
CA LEU A 288 -0.67 21.70 -6.28
C LEU A 288 0.24 22.70 -5.53
N ASN A 289 1.43 22.27 -5.10
CA ASN A 289 2.40 23.16 -4.48
C ASN A 289 3.00 24.14 -5.49
N GLU A 290 3.36 23.68 -6.70
CA GLU A 290 3.90 24.53 -7.76
C GLU A 290 2.91 25.59 -8.24
N ALA A 291 1.64 25.24 -8.37
CA ALA A 291 0.57 26.16 -8.76
C ALA A 291 0.07 27.04 -7.60
N ASP A 292 0.52 26.76 -6.37
CA ASP A 292 -0.05 27.25 -5.12
C ASP A 292 -1.59 27.12 -5.01
N GLU A 293 -2.13 26.02 -5.52
CA GLU A 293 -3.57 25.77 -5.57
C GLU A 293 -4.04 24.83 -4.45
N LYS A 294 -5.30 25.01 -4.06
CA LYS A 294 -6.01 24.12 -3.13
C LYS A 294 -6.88 23.14 -3.90
N CYS A 295 -6.87 21.88 -3.48
CA CYS A 295 -7.74 20.85 -4.06
C CYS A 295 -9.23 21.15 -3.76
N PRO A 296 -10.12 21.20 -4.78
CA PRO A 296 -11.54 21.45 -4.58
C PRO A 296 -12.24 20.32 -3.79
N ASN A 297 -13.28 20.65 -3.02
CA ASN A 297 -14.00 19.65 -2.20
C ASN A 297 -14.62 18.52 -3.03
N ARG A 298 -15.14 18.83 -4.23
CA ARG A 298 -15.65 17.79 -5.16
C ARG A 298 -14.57 16.75 -5.47
N VAL A 299 -13.34 17.22 -5.76
CA VAL A 299 -12.20 16.34 -6.03
C VAL A 299 -11.81 15.55 -4.80
N LEU A 300 -11.77 16.19 -3.63
CA LEU A 300 -11.44 15.51 -2.37
C LEU A 300 -12.43 14.38 -2.05
N TRP A 301 -13.73 14.59 -2.23
CA TRP A 301 -14.74 13.55 -2.02
C TRP A 301 -14.67 12.44 -3.07
N SER A 302 -14.50 12.74 -4.35
CA SER A 302 -14.29 11.71 -5.39
C SER A 302 -13.03 10.88 -5.13
N PHE A 303 -11.92 11.51 -4.75
CA PHE A 303 -10.70 10.80 -4.35
C PHE A 303 -10.94 9.94 -3.11
N TRP A 304 -11.71 10.43 -2.15
CA TRP A 304 -12.08 9.67 -0.95
C TRP A 304 -12.89 8.42 -1.28
N VAL A 305 -13.87 8.51 -2.18
CA VAL A 305 -14.64 7.35 -2.67
C VAL A 305 -13.71 6.29 -3.27
N CYS A 306 -12.79 6.69 -4.16
CA CYS A 306 -11.84 5.76 -4.77
C CYS A 306 -10.98 5.05 -3.73
N LEU A 307 -10.47 5.80 -2.74
CA LEU A 307 -9.64 5.26 -1.67
C LEU A 307 -10.41 4.29 -0.76
N ILE A 308 -11.67 4.58 -0.44
CA ILE A 308 -12.54 3.67 0.33
C ILE A 308 -12.77 2.37 -0.46
N ARG A 309 -13.05 2.46 -1.76
CA ARG A 309 -13.27 1.30 -2.61
C ARG A 309 -12.03 0.41 -2.72
N ALA A 310 -10.84 0.99 -2.79
CA ALA A 310 -9.60 0.20 -2.70
C ALA A 310 -9.52 -0.58 -1.37
N CYS A 311 -9.93 0.01 -0.24
CA CYS A 311 -10.04 -0.71 1.03
C CYS A 311 -11.11 -1.81 1.00
N ILE A 312 -12.26 -1.57 0.37
CA ILE A 312 -13.32 -2.58 0.19
C ILE A 312 -12.80 -3.75 -0.63
N ALA A 313 -12.05 -3.53 -1.71
CA ALA A 313 -11.44 -4.63 -2.47
C ALA A 313 -10.49 -5.49 -1.63
N MET A 314 -9.73 -4.91 -0.72
CA MET A 314 -8.82 -5.66 0.16
C MET A 314 -9.55 -6.38 1.30
N ALA A 315 -10.69 -5.85 1.74
CA ALA A 315 -11.54 -6.48 2.75
C ALA A 315 -12.44 -7.58 2.15
N TYR A 316 -12.95 -7.33 0.95
CA TYR A 316 -13.92 -8.13 0.21
C TYR A 316 -13.49 -8.17 -1.26
N PRO A 317 -12.62 -9.11 -1.66
CA PRO A 317 -12.14 -9.12 -3.03
C PRO A 317 -13.19 -9.58 -4.04
N VAL A 318 -13.46 -8.73 -5.04
CA VAL A 318 -14.58 -8.86 -5.99
C VAL A 318 -14.66 -10.19 -6.73
N HIS A 319 -13.53 -10.82 -7.03
CA HIS A 319 -13.47 -12.13 -7.69
C HIS A 319 -14.13 -13.25 -6.86
N ARG A 320 -14.30 -13.05 -5.54
CA ARG A 320 -14.87 -14.07 -4.64
C ARG A 320 -16.38 -13.99 -4.48
N HIS A 321 -17.00 -12.83 -4.62
CA HIS A 321 -18.42 -12.65 -4.28
C HIS A 321 -19.25 -11.93 -5.34
N ASN A 322 -18.63 -11.30 -6.34
CA ASN A 322 -19.40 -10.60 -7.37
C ASN A 322 -20.18 -11.60 -8.23
N ARG A 323 -21.46 -11.34 -8.47
CA ARG A 323 -22.35 -12.20 -9.28
C ARG A 323 -21.84 -12.40 -10.71
N LYS A 324 -21.14 -11.40 -11.27
CA LYS A 324 -20.53 -11.45 -12.61
C LYS A 324 -19.14 -12.08 -12.65
N ARG A 325 -18.65 -12.67 -11.54
CA ARG A 325 -17.30 -13.26 -11.47
C ARG A 325 -17.05 -14.36 -12.51
N ASN A 326 -18.09 -15.13 -12.84
CA ASN A 326 -18.03 -16.25 -13.82
C ASN A 326 -18.55 -15.83 -15.20
N ASP A 327 -18.91 -14.56 -15.39
CA ASP A 327 -19.42 -14.10 -16.67
C ASP A 327 -18.23 -13.86 -17.62
N ALA A 328 -17.96 -14.85 -18.48
CA ALA A 328 -16.90 -14.78 -19.47
C ALA A 328 -17.16 -13.69 -20.52
N ALA A 329 -18.40 -13.23 -20.69
CA ALA A 329 -18.72 -12.11 -21.58
C ALA A 329 -18.39 -10.74 -20.95
N PHE A 330 -18.22 -10.67 -19.63
CA PHE A 330 -17.84 -9.46 -18.92
C PHE A 330 -16.35 -9.50 -18.55
N ALA A 331 -15.48 -9.07 -19.48
CA ALA A 331 -14.03 -9.00 -19.27
C ALA A 331 -13.58 -7.76 -18.45
N GLY A 332 -14.51 -6.85 -18.12
CA GLY A 332 -14.22 -5.58 -17.44
C GLY A 332 -13.98 -5.69 -15.93
N ALA A 333 -13.49 -4.58 -15.37
CA ALA A 333 -13.38 -4.37 -13.93
C ALA A 333 -14.78 -4.38 -13.26
N LEU A 334 -14.80 -4.80 -12.00
CA LEU A 334 -15.99 -4.97 -11.18
C LEU A 334 -15.97 -3.94 -10.04
N SER A 335 -17.08 -3.23 -9.89
CA SER A 335 -17.30 -2.29 -8.79
C SER A 335 -17.19 -3.00 -7.43
N GLU A 336 -16.43 -2.41 -6.52
CA GLU A 336 -16.20 -2.91 -5.16
C GLU A 336 -17.44 -2.70 -4.30
N MET A 337 -18.21 -3.76 -4.11
CA MET A 337 -19.37 -3.75 -3.22
C MET A 337 -19.12 -4.56 -1.96
N ILE A 338 -19.60 -4.05 -0.83
CA ILE A 338 -19.65 -4.80 0.43
C ILE A 338 -20.71 -5.91 0.27
N PRO A 339 -20.35 -7.20 0.43
CA PRO A 339 -21.28 -8.29 0.25
C PRO A 339 -22.39 -8.26 1.32
N ALA A 340 -23.61 -8.65 0.91
CA ALA A 340 -24.73 -8.87 1.82
C ALA A 340 -24.34 -9.90 2.91
N GLN A 341 -24.93 -9.76 4.10
CA GLN A 341 -24.54 -10.48 5.31
C GLN A 341 -24.51 -12.02 5.15
N ALA A 342 -25.39 -12.59 4.31
CA ALA A 342 -25.42 -14.02 3.99
C ALA A 342 -24.21 -14.53 3.19
N VAL A 343 -23.53 -13.66 2.42
CA VAL A 343 -22.34 -14.01 1.61
C VAL A 343 -21.05 -13.88 2.42
N ARG A 344 -21.10 -13.28 3.62
CA ARG A 344 -19.94 -13.11 4.51
C ARG A 344 -19.42 -14.44 5.08
N ARG A 345 -20.20 -15.53 5.01
CA ARG A 345 -20.02 -16.67 5.91
C ARG A 345 -18.90 -17.67 5.59
N GLU A 346 -18.28 -17.70 4.41
CA GLU A 346 -17.22 -18.70 4.16
C GLU A 346 -16.08 -18.14 3.28
N LYS A 347 -14.85 -18.15 3.82
CA LYS A 347 -13.55 -18.03 3.11
C LYS A 347 -13.01 -16.64 2.69
N ILE A 348 -13.58 -15.50 3.08
CA ILE A 348 -12.96 -14.18 2.79
C ILE A 348 -11.98 -13.81 3.92
N ARG A 349 -10.67 -13.77 3.61
CA ARG A 349 -9.63 -13.30 4.54
C ARG A 349 -9.19 -11.89 4.12
N PRO A 350 -9.56 -10.83 4.87
CA PRO A 350 -9.09 -9.49 4.58
C PRO A 350 -7.57 -9.41 4.77
N PHE A 351 -6.93 -8.45 4.12
CA PHE A 351 -5.49 -8.24 4.25
C PHE A 351 -5.12 -6.77 4.42
N VAL A 352 -3.92 -6.55 4.94
CA VAL A 352 -3.36 -5.23 5.21
C VAL A 352 -2.34 -4.89 4.13
N HIS A 353 -2.38 -3.66 3.62
CA HIS A 353 -1.47 -3.20 2.56
C HIS A 353 -0.08 -2.80 3.08
N PHE A 354 -0.01 -2.27 4.31
CA PHE A 354 1.18 -1.71 4.98
C PHE A 354 1.88 -0.52 4.31
N ALA A 355 1.66 -0.27 3.03
CA ALA A 355 2.35 0.79 2.28
C ALA A 355 1.38 1.75 1.57
N ILE A 356 0.24 2.10 2.18
CA ILE A 356 -0.67 3.09 1.60
C ILE A 356 -0.08 4.49 1.84
N GLU A 357 0.28 5.16 0.76
CA GLU A 357 0.86 6.51 0.75
C GLU A 357 0.66 7.15 -0.63
N PRO A 358 0.83 8.48 -0.80
CA PRO A 358 0.62 9.16 -2.07
C PRO A 358 1.41 8.59 -3.27
N ARG A 359 2.59 7.99 -3.02
CA ARG A 359 3.39 7.33 -4.08
C ARG A 359 2.74 6.09 -4.68
N ASN A 360 1.94 5.40 -3.89
CA ASN A 360 1.31 4.14 -4.25
C ASN A 360 -0.16 4.33 -4.70
N VAL A 361 -0.63 5.57 -4.81
CA VAL A 361 -1.94 5.89 -5.37
C VAL A 361 -1.72 6.50 -6.75
N LEU A 362 -2.22 5.85 -7.79
CA LEU A 362 -2.02 6.20 -9.19
C LEU A 362 -3.27 6.87 -9.77
N ILE A 363 -3.07 7.81 -10.69
CA ILE A 363 -4.13 8.63 -11.27
C ILE A 363 -4.41 8.20 -12.71
N GLY A 364 -5.66 7.81 -12.97
CA GLY A 364 -6.12 7.32 -14.27
C GLY A 364 -6.30 8.45 -15.27
N ARG A 365 -6.77 8.12 -16.47
CA ARG A 365 -7.17 9.14 -17.45
C ARG A 365 -8.37 9.93 -16.90
N ILE A 366 -8.42 11.21 -17.26
CA ILE A 366 -9.64 11.99 -17.08
C ILE A 366 -10.69 11.36 -18.02
N PRO A 367 -11.90 11.01 -17.53
CA PRO A 367 -12.96 10.49 -18.39
C PRO A 367 -13.21 11.45 -19.56
N SER A 368 -13.23 10.94 -20.78
CA SER A 368 -13.58 11.70 -21.97
C SER A 368 -14.85 11.09 -22.57
N ASP A 369 -16.00 11.74 -22.44
CA ASP A 369 -17.35 11.53 -23.03
C ASP A 369 -17.88 10.09 -23.32
N VAL A 370 -17.13 9.01 -23.09
CA VAL A 370 -17.39 7.68 -23.62
C VAL A 370 -16.72 6.59 -22.75
N THR A 371 -17.18 6.38 -21.52
CA THR A 371 -17.01 5.09 -20.83
C THR A 371 -18.15 4.85 -19.86
N TYR A 372 -18.95 3.80 -20.07
CA TYR A 372 -20.08 3.38 -19.23
C TYR A 372 -19.63 2.69 -17.92
N ASP A 373 -19.07 3.43 -16.96
CA ASP A 373 -18.89 2.97 -15.57
C ASP A 373 -19.32 4.03 -14.54
N GLU A 374 -19.22 3.79 -13.23
CA GLU A 374 -19.63 4.81 -12.24
C GLU A 374 -18.79 6.10 -12.33
N HIS A 375 -17.66 6.07 -13.04
CA HIS A 375 -16.84 7.24 -13.38
C HIS A 375 -17.21 7.85 -14.76
N SER A 376 -18.19 7.32 -15.51
CA SER A 376 -18.68 7.90 -16.80
C SER A 376 -19.08 9.35 -16.63
N ASP A 377 -19.81 9.59 -15.54
CA ASP A 377 -20.46 10.85 -15.21
C ASP A 377 -19.59 11.66 -14.24
N GLU A 378 -18.44 11.09 -13.82
CA GLU A 378 -17.50 11.75 -12.94
C GLU A 378 -16.51 12.62 -13.73
N VAL A 379 -16.29 13.81 -13.21
CA VAL A 379 -15.36 14.80 -13.77
C VAL A 379 -13.90 14.51 -13.39
N THR A 380 -13.71 13.65 -12.40
CA THR A 380 -12.42 13.37 -11.78
C THR A 380 -11.83 12.06 -12.28
N PRO A 381 -10.51 11.98 -12.50
CA PRO A 381 -9.87 10.72 -12.85
C PRO A 381 -9.98 9.72 -11.71
N ILE A 382 -10.17 8.44 -12.07
CA ILE A 382 -10.15 7.35 -11.11
C ILE A 382 -8.78 7.25 -10.43
N LEU A 383 -8.79 7.03 -9.11
CA LEU A 383 -7.59 6.64 -8.37
C LEU A 383 -7.51 5.12 -8.25
N LYS A 384 -6.32 4.55 -8.49
CA LYS A 384 -6.05 3.13 -8.26
C LYS A 384 -4.88 2.94 -7.31
N LEU A 385 -5.07 2.08 -6.30
CA LEU A 385 -4.01 1.71 -5.36
C LEU A 385 -3.06 0.69 -6.01
N ALA A 386 -1.76 0.87 -5.79
CA ALA A 386 -0.66 0.02 -6.24
C ALA A 386 0.30 -0.32 -5.08
N GLY A 387 1.36 -1.08 -5.35
CA GLY A 387 2.45 -1.30 -4.36
C GLY A 387 2.21 -2.43 -3.37
N PHE A 388 1.65 -3.55 -3.81
CA PHE A 388 1.26 -4.68 -2.94
C PHE A 388 2.41 -5.58 -2.46
N GLY A 389 3.67 -5.17 -2.66
CA GLY A 389 4.85 -5.96 -2.29
C GLY A 389 5.02 -6.18 -0.78
N GLN A 390 4.36 -5.37 0.04
CA GLN A 390 4.36 -5.49 1.51
C GLN A 390 3.02 -5.99 2.08
N SER A 391 2.01 -6.16 1.23
CA SER A 391 0.68 -6.56 1.64
C SER A 391 0.67 -7.98 2.19
N GLU A 392 -0.15 -8.21 3.22
CA GLU A 392 -0.21 -9.51 3.89
C GLU A 392 -1.56 -9.78 4.57
N VAL A 393 -2.02 -11.03 4.50
CA VAL A 393 -3.12 -11.54 5.33
C VAL A 393 -2.58 -11.73 6.74
N ILE A 394 -3.11 -10.98 7.70
CA ILE A 394 -2.69 -11.06 9.09
C ILE A 394 -3.28 -12.33 9.70
N LYS A 395 -2.40 -13.14 10.30
CA LYS A 395 -2.78 -14.35 11.02
C LYS A 395 -3.04 -14.00 12.47
N GLU A 396 -4.12 -14.53 13.00
CA GLU A 396 -4.46 -14.41 14.41
C GLU A 396 -3.64 -15.38 15.27
N GLN A 397 -3.58 -15.10 16.57
CA GLN A 397 -2.98 -15.98 17.59
C GLN A 397 -1.52 -16.40 17.28
N ARG A 398 -0.76 -15.52 16.64
CA ARG A 398 0.66 -15.75 16.37
C ARG A 398 1.51 -15.31 17.56
N ARG A 399 2.78 -15.72 17.52
CA ARG A 399 3.78 -15.33 18.52
C ARG A 399 4.15 -13.86 18.39
N ASN A 400 4.63 -13.25 19.46
CA ASN A 400 5.03 -11.83 19.47
C ASN A 400 5.95 -11.43 18.30
N TRP A 401 6.96 -12.26 17.97
CA TRP A 401 7.88 -11.97 16.85
C TRP A 401 7.19 -11.77 15.50
N TYR A 402 6.05 -12.44 15.30
CA TYR A 402 5.25 -12.29 14.09
C TYR A 402 4.79 -10.84 14.00
N TYR A 403 4.13 -10.32 15.04
CA TYR A 403 3.64 -8.94 15.04
C TYR A 403 4.79 -7.92 15.06
N GLU A 404 5.84 -8.16 15.85
CA GLU A 404 7.00 -7.27 15.95
C GLU A 404 7.67 -6.99 14.60
N ARG A 405 7.84 -8.02 13.75
CA ARG A 405 8.46 -7.86 12.42
C ARG A 405 7.69 -6.95 11.47
N ARG A 406 6.41 -6.73 11.72
CA ARG A 406 5.53 -5.88 10.89
C ARG A 406 5.53 -4.41 11.33
N ARG A 407 6.16 -4.09 12.46
CA ARG A 407 6.33 -2.70 12.91
C ARG A 407 7.07 -1.86 11.85
N THR A 408 8.07 -2.44 11.18
CA THR A 408 8.87 -1.72 10.16
C THR A 408 8.34 -1.86 8.74
N CYS A 409 7.18 -2.50 8.54
CA CYS A 409 6.51 -2.48 7.24
C CYS A 409 5.97 -1.07 6.95
N GLY A 410 6.05 -0.63 5.71
CA GLY A 410 5.67 0.70 5.26
C GLY A 410 6.84 1.67 5.15
N ARG A 411 6.54 2.85 4.64
CA ARG A 411 7.49 3.95 4.53
C ARG A 411 7.50 4.75 5.83
N HIS A 412 8.68 5.27 6.17
CA HIS A 412 8.84 6.25 7.25
C HIS A 412 7.88 7.44 7.07
N GLY A 413 7.25 7.87 8.16
CA GLY A 413 6.21 8.91 8.17
C GLY A 413 4.78 8.40 8.00
N TYR A 414 4.60 7.19 7.45
CA TYR A 414 3.27 6.64 7.14
C TYR A 414 2.84 5.48 8.04
N TYR A 415 3.58 5.22 9.13
CA TYR A 415 3.22 4.15 10.07
C TYR A 415 1.90 4.43 10.77
N ALA A 416 1.13 3.37 11.02
CA ALA A 416 -0.07 3.44 11.84
C ALA A 416 0.26 3.27 13.33
N PRO A 417 -0.56 3.80 14.27
CA PRO A 417 -0.34 3.71 15.71
C PRO A 417 -0.06 2.28 16.22
N GLU A 418 -0.66 1.29 15.56
CA GLU A 418 -0.48 -0.13 15.82
C GLU A 418 0.96 -0.60 15.64
N GLN A 419 1.82 0.16 14.93
CA GLN A 419 3.23 -0.15 14.69
C GLN A 419 4.20 0.57 15.66
N PHE A 420 3.84 1.75 16.14
CA PHE A 420 4.80 2.64 16.81
C PHE A 420 4.42 3.13 18.20
N THR A 421 3.21 2.86 18.69
CA THR A 421 2.77 3.36 20.01
C THR A 421 3.62 2.84 21.17
N GLU A 422 3.62 3.56 22.28
CA GLU A 422 4.32 3.23 23.52
C GLU A 422 3.84 1.94 24.19
N LEU A 423 2.66 1.43 23.80
CA LEU A 423 2.16 0.15 24.31
C LEU A 423 3.13 -1.00 23.97
N TRP A 424 3.83 -0.93 22.83
CA TRP A 424 4.88 -1.88 22.46
C TRP A 424 6.00 -2.01 23.50
N ASP A 425 6.26 -0.96 24.28
CA ASP A 425 7.37 -0.90 25.23
C ASP A 425 6.98 -1.49 26.60
N THR A 426 5.71 -1.86 26.76
CA THR A 426 5.19 -2.51 27.97
C THR A 426 5.39 -4.03 27.98
N PHE A 427 5.65 -4.63 26.81
CA PHE A 427 5.82 -6.07 26.69
C PHE A 427 7.25 -6.49 26.98
N ALA A 428 7.42 -7.58 27.73
CA ALA A 428 8.70 -8.23 27.84
C ALA A 428 9.11 -8.76 26.45
N PRO A 429 10.39 -8.63 26.05
CA PRO A 429 10.87 -9.12 24.76
C PRO A 429 10.94 -10.66 24.77
N ASN A 430 9.78 -11.29 24.65
CA ASN A 430 9.56 -12.73 24.64
C ASN A 430 9.06 -13.13 23.25
N MET A 431 9.99 -13.61 22.42
CA MET A 431 9.70 -14.07 21.05
C MET A 431 8.53 -15.06 20.98
N ASP A 432 8.44 -15.97 21.96
CA ASP A 432 7.52 -17.11 21.92
C ASP A 432 6.19 -16.86 22.65
N GLY A 433 6.08 -15.70 23.30
CA GLY A 433 4.88 -15.21 23.95
C GLY A 433 3.75 -14.90 22.95
N ASP A 434 2.57 -14.67 23.49
CA ASP A 434 1.31 -14.41 22.78
C ASP A 434 0.61 -13.13 23.26
N GLU A 435 1.26 -12.36 24.13
CA GLU A 435 0.71 -11.17 24.77
C GLU A 435 0.25 -10.13 23.74
N ILE A 436 0.94 -10.03 22.59
CA ILE A 436 0.66 -9.04 21.55
C ILE A 436 -0.61 -9.37 20.76
N CYS A 437 -0.92 -10.65 20.56
CA CYS A 437 -2.07 -11.05 19.74
C CYS A 437 -3.44 -10.72 20.38
N GLU A 438 -3.43 -10.44 21.68
CA GLU A 438 -4.62 -10.08 22.47
C GLU A 438 -4.79 -8.56 22.62
N GLN A 439 -3.81 -7.76 22.18
CA GLN A 439 -3.83 -6.31 22.38
C GLN A 439 -4.81 -5.61 21.45
N HIS A 440 -5.44 -4.56 21.98
CA HIS A 440 -6.36 -3.71 21.23
C HIS A 440 -5.65 -2.70 20.30
N LEU A 441 -4.36 -2.40 20.57
CA LEU A 441 -3.61 -1.37 19.85
C LEU A 441 -2.30 -1.89 19.26
N ALA A 442 -1.34 -2.30 20.08
CA ALA A 442 -0.04 -2.77 19.61
C ALA A 442 -0.19 -4.08 18.81
N GLY A 443 0.24 -4.09 17.56
CA GLY A 443 0.18 -5.29 16.72
C GLY A 443 -1.23 -5.66 16.23
N ASN A 444 -2.25 -4.83 16.52
CA ASN A 444 -3.62 -5.02 16.06
C ASN A 444 -3.78 -4.66 14.57
N TYR A 445 -3.06 -5.39 13.72
CA TYR A 445 -3.07 -5.18 12.27
C TYR A 445 -4.33 -5.77 11.66
N GLY A 446 -5.08 -4.95 10.94
CA GLY A 446 -6.30 -5.36 10.25
C GLY A 446 -6.81 -4.30 9.27
N PRO A 447 -8.03 -4.45 8.73
CA PRO A 447 -8.62 -3.51 7.79
C PRO A 447 -8.63 -2.06 8.27
N ALA A 448 -8.78 -1.83 9.58
CA ALA A 448 -8.70 -0.51 10.19
C ALA A 448 -7.37 0.21 9.91
N MET A 449 -6.27 -0.52 9.71
CA MET A 449 -4.97 0.03 9.33
C MET A 449 -4.96 0.54 7.88
N ASN A 450 -5.73 -0.09 6.98
CA ASN A 450 -5.90 0.43 5.62
C ASN A 450 -6.71 1.75 5.66
N VAL A 451 -7.75 1.83 6.52
CA VAL A 451 -8.53 3.06 6.77
C VAL A 451 -7.64 4.22 7.25
N TRP A 452 -6.71 3.93 8.17
CA TRP A 452 -5.69 4.90 8.58
C TRP A 452 -4.85 5.38 7.38
N GLY A 453 -4.34 4.44 6.58
CA GLY A 453 -3.45 4.74 5.45
C GLY A 453 -4.11 5.62 4.38
N ILE A 454 -5.36 5.35 4.03
CA ILE A 454 -6.08 6.19 3.06
C ILE A 454 -6.39 7.59 3.62
N ALA A 455 -6.73 7.70 4.91
CA ALA A 455 -7.00 8.99 5.53
C ALA A 455 -5.75 9.85 5.64
N LEU A 456 -4.61 9.25 6.00
CA LEU A 456 -3.32 9.91 6.02
C LEU A 456 -2.90 10.36 4.61
N THR A 457 -3.21 9.56 3.59
CA THR A 457 -2.95 9.90 2.19
C THR A 457 -3.78 11.10 1.74
N LEU A 458 -5.08 11.15 2.04
CA LEU A 458 -5.92 12.31 1.71
C LEU A 458 -5.55 13.55 2.53
N LEU A 459 -5.09 13.37 3.77
CA LEU A 459 -4.53 14.45 4.58
C LEU A 459 -3.30 15.07 3.91
N CYS A 460 -2.43 14.28 3.27
CA CYS A 460 -1.30 14.81 2.49
C CYS A 460 -1.78 15.69 1.32
N VAL A 461 -2.90 15.35 0.68
CA VAL A 461 -3.51 16.18 -0.38
C VAL A 461 -4.01 17.51 0.17
N ILE A 462 -4.74 17.47 1.28
CA ILE A 462 -5.27 18.68 1.94
C ILE A 462 -4.13 19.59 2.40
N THR A 463 -3.12 19.01 3.05
CA THR A 463 -2.04 19.79 3.65
C THR A 463 -0.93 20.16 2.66
N ARG A 464 -0.96 19.55 1.48
CA ARG A 464 0.08 19.55 0.45
C ARG A 464 1.48 19.21 0.98
N SER A 465 1.52 18.46 2.08
CA SER A 465 2.71 18.22 2.88
C SER A 465 2.85 16.73 3.22
N GLU A 466 4.08 16.32 3.52
CA GLU A 466 4.33 15.02 4.15
C GLU A 466 3.64 14.95 5.53
N PRO A 467 3.36 13.74 6.05
CA PRO A 467 2.91 13.57 7.42
C PRO A 467 3.81 14.27 8.42
N THR A 468 3.21 14.85 9.46
CA THR A 468 3.96 15.56 10.50
C THR A 468 4.88 14.60 11.25
N LEU A 469 6.14 15.01 11.41
CA LEU A 469 7.16 14.27 12.17
C LEU A 469 7.67 15.13 13.33
N PRO A 470 7.68 14.63 14.58
CA PRO A 470 7.09 13.36 15.02
C PRO A 470 5.55 13.34 14.86
N PRO A 471 4.92 12.15 14.74
CA PRO A 471 3.47 12.03 14.69
C PRO A 471 2.86 12.45 16.03
N ARG A 472 1.82 13.32 16.00
CA ARG A 472 1.18 13.84 17.21
C ARG A 472 -0.32 13.58 17.23
N ALA A 473 -0.75 12.81 18.23
CA ALA A 473 -2.15 12.69 18.58
C ALA A 473 -2.56 13.78 19.58
N ALA A 474 -3.76 14.31 19.41
CA ALA A 474 -4.39 15.17 20.40
C ALA A 474 -5.87 14.82 20.54
N THR A 475 -6.46 15.25 21.65
CA THR A 475 -7.89 15.13 21.85
C THR A 475 -8.63 16.16 21.00
N ALA A 476 -9.58 15.69 20.20
CA ALA A 476 -10.49 16.48 19.41
C ALA A 476 -11.94 16.22 19.83
N LYS A 477 -12.76 17.26 19.88
CA LYS A 477 -14.22 17.12 20.01
C LYS A 477 -14.78 16.86 18.62
N ILE A 478 -15.35 15.69 18.40
CA ILE A 478 -15.98 15.32 17.13
C ILE A 478 -17.41 14.89 17.43
N LEU A 479 -18.34 15.22 16.52
CA LEU A 479 -19.73 14.83 16.67
C LEU A 479 -19.86 13.30 16.66
N ALA A 480 -20.60 12.74 17.64
CA ALA A 480 -20.97 11.33 17.61
C ALA A 480 -21.78 11.02 16.34
N ARG A 481 -21.80 9.73 15.95
CA ARG A 481 -22.60 9.26 14.82
C ARG A 481 -24.05 9.71 14.96
N ARG A 482 -24.61 10.30 13.90
CA ARG A 482 -26.03 10.65 13.84
C ARG A 482 -26.85 9.36 13.93
N GLY A 483 -27.45 9.09 15.09
CA GLY A 483 -28.18 7.85 15.38
C GLY A 483 -27.86 7.22 16.74
N ASP A 484 -26.75 7.59 17.38
CA ASP A 484 -26.53 7.23 18.78
C ASP A 484 -27.50 8.01 19.67
N LYS A 485 -28.24 7.31 20.54
CA LYS A 485 -29.17 7.90 21.51
C LYS A 485 -28.51 8.88 22.50
N LYS A 486 -27.18 9.00 22.46
CA LYS A 486 -26.38 10.04 23.12
C LYS A 486 -25.96 11.07 22.09
N SER A 487 -26.87 11.98 21.72
CA SER A 487 -26.54 13.18 20.96
C SER A 487 -25.56 14.03 21.77
N GLY A 488 -24.27 13.98 21.44
CA GLY A 488 -23.23 14.68 22.17
C GLY A 488 -21.87 14.66 21.48
N TRP A 489 -20.99 15.56 21.91
CA TRP A 489 -19.60 15.63 21.47
C TRP A 489 -18.76 14.56 22.17
N TRP A 490 -17.92 13.84 21.42
CA TRP A 490 -16.98 12.86 21.99
C TRP A 490 -15.56 13.36 21.86
N ASN A 491 -14.77 13.12 22.91
CA ASN A 491 -13.34 13.37 22.91
C ASN A 491 -12.64 12.21 22.20
N HIS A 492 -12.30 12.38 20.93
CA HIS A 492 -11.52 11.43 20.15
C HIS A 492 -10.04 11.74 20.27
N TYR A 493 -9.23 10.75 20.65
CA TYR A 493 -7.77 10.88 20.63
C TYR A 493 -7.25 10.46 19.25
N THR A 494 -6.86 11.45 18.46
CA THR A 494 -6.63 11.30 17.02
C THR A 494 -5.41 12.09 16.54
N TYR A 495 -4.75 11.56 15.52
CA TYR A 495 -3.68 12.24 14.81
C TYR A 495 -4.20 13.25 13.77
N GLY A 496 -5.52 13.26 13.53
CA GLY A 496 -6.21 14.24 12.68
C GLY A 496 -6.77 15.45 13.45
N ALA A 497 -6.43 15.62 14.73
CA ALA A 497 -7.03 16.64 15.60
C ALA A 497 -6.83 18.07 15.05
N MET A 498 -5.75 18.31 14.32
CA MET A 498 -5.48 19.60 13.67
C MET A 498 -6.54 19.98 12.63
N LEU A 499 -7.27 19.04 12.04
CA LEU A 499 -8.34 19.37 11.08
C LEU A 499 -9.59 19.96 11.75
N VAL A 500 -9.80 19.65 13.04
CA VAL A 500 -11.08 19.90 13.73
C VAL A 500 -10.93 20.79 14.97
N LYS A 501 -9.72 20.97 15.50
CA LYS A 501 -9.49 21.74 16.72
C LYS A 501 -9.63 23.25 16.48
N GLU A 502 -10.48 23.88 17.30
CA GLU A 502 -10.69 25.33 17.41
C GLU A 502 -9.57 26.07 18.17
N PRO A 503 -9.41 27.40 18.00
CA PRO A 503 -10.34 28.33 17.33
C PRO A 503 -9.96 28.58 15.87
N LYS A 504 -10.98 28.73 15.00
CA LYS A 504 -10.87 29.09 13.56
C LYS A 504 -9.59 28.57 12.93
N ASN A 505 -9.53 27.28 12.60
CA ASN A 505 -8.43 26.80 11.78
C ASN A 505 -8.63 27.29 10.33
N GLU A 506 -8.42 28.58 10.11
CA GLU A 506 -8.51 29.28 8.82
C GLU A 506 -7.66 28.59 7.76
N ARG A 507 -6.62 27.86 8.18
CA ARG A 507 -5.77 27.08 7.27
C ARG A 507 -6.57 25.99 6.52
N TRP A 508 -7.52 25.35 7.19
CA TRP A 508 -8.29 24.21 6.64
C TRP A 508 -9.79 24.49 6.52
N SER A 509 -10.22 25.74 6.71
CA SER A 509 -11.64 26.13 6.61
C SER A 509 -12.23 25.91 5.21
N TYR A 510 -11.38 25.84 4.18
CA TYR A 510 -11.82 25.54 2.82
C TYR A 510 -12.24 24.07 2.62
N VAL A 511 -11.85 23.18 3.52
CA VAL A 511 -12.21 21.75 3.43
C VAL A 511 -13.55 21.55 4.14
N ASP A 512 -14.46 20.85 3.46
CA ASP A 512 -15.76 20.46 3.99
C ASP A 512 -15.64 19.92 5.42
N GLU A 513 -16.48 20.45 6.31
CA GLU A 513 -16.41 20.16 7.73
C GLU A 513 -16.59 18.67 8.03
N GLU A 514 -17.51 18.02 7.32
CA GLU A 514 -17.78 16.59 7.50
C GLU A 514 -16.59 15.75 7.01
N LEU A 515 -15.92 16.15 5.93
CA LEU A 515 -14.68 15.50 5.49
C LEU A 515 -13.58 15.62 6.55
N ARG A 516 -13.41 16.81 7.14
CA ARG A 516 -12.43 17.03 8.23
C ARG A 516 -12.72 16.12 9.43
N GLU A 517 -13.98 15.99 9.82
CA GLU A 517 -14.39 15.10 10.91
C GLU A 517 -14.17 13.61 10.58
N VAL A 518 -14.53 13.19 9.36
CA VAL A 518 -14.36 11.81 8.90
C VAL A 518 -12.87 11.42 8.91
N LEU A 519 -12.01 12.28 8.37
CA LEU A 519 -10.56 12.05 8.39
C LEU A 519 -9.99 12.00 9.81
N ALA A 520 -10.45 12.88 10.70
CA ALA A 520 -10.06 12.84 12.10
C ALA A 520 -10.52 11.54 12.80
N LYS A 521 -11.70 10.99 12.46
CA LYS A 521 -12.16 9.68 12.96
C LYS A 521 -11.32 8.53 12.40
N CYS A 522 -10.98 8.55 11.11
CA CYS A 522 -10.11 7.53 10.48
C CYS A 522 -8.68 7.55 11.03
N LEU A 523 -8.18 8.70 11.46
CA LEU A 523 -6.87 8.88 12.09
C LEU A 523 -6.91 8.68 13.63
N ALA A 524 -7.93 8.00 14.14
CA ALA A 524 -7.99 7.62 15.56
C ALA A 524 -6.80 6.74 15.94
N ARG A 525 -6.26 7.00 17.14
CA ARG A 525 -5.15 6.23 17.69
C ARG A 525 -5.50 4.75 17.83
N ASP A 526 -6.67 4.48 18.41
CA ASP A 526 -7.20 3.13 18.57
C ASP A 526 -7.90 2.69 17.27
N PRO A 527 -7.51 1.56 16.66
CA PRO A 527 -8.17 1.04 15.47
C PRO A 527 -9.67 0.77 15.67
N ALA A 528 -10.11 0.43 16.89
CA ALA A 528 -11.52 0.15 17.17
C ALA A 528 -12.41 1.41 17.10
N HIS A 529 -11.81 2.60 17.20
CA HIS A 529 -12.53 3.88 17.07
C HIS A 529 -12.61 4.39 15.63
N ARG A 530 -11.99 3.69 14.66
CA ARG A 530 -12.06 4.07 13.25
C ARG A 530 -13.40 3.61 12.65
N PRO A 531 -14.03 4.40 11.77
CA PRO A 531 -15.29 4.01 11.15
C PRO A 531 -15.15 2.75 10.28
N ASP A 532 -16.23 1.97 10.20
CA ASP A 532 -16.31 0.84 9.27
C ASP A 532 -16.46 1.30 7.81
N LEU A 533 -16.13 0.42 6.86
CA LEU A 533 -16.11 0.75 5.43
C LEU A 533 -17.49 1.09 4.87
N GLN A 534 -18.58 0.53 5.42
CA GLN A 534 -19.94 0.84 4.95
C GLN A 534 -20.29 2.27 5.32
N THR A 535 -20.08 2.63 6.60
CA THR A 535 -20.32 3.99 7.08
C THR A 535 -19.52 5.02 6.28
N LEU A 536 -18.26 4.73 5.96
CA LEU A 536 -17.41 5.61 5.14
C LEU A 536 -17.95 5.76 3.71
N LEU A 537 -18.31 4.66 3.07
CA LEU A 537 -18.82 4.65 1.70
C LEU A 537 -20.14 5.40 1.58
N ASP A 538 -21.10 5.11 2.47
CA ASP A 538 -22.42 5.76 2.47
C ASP A 538 -22.29 7.27 2.65
N THR A 539 -21.39 7.71 3.55
CA THR A 539 -21.13 9.14 3.78
C THR A 539 -20.53 9.79 2.54
N ALA A 540 -19.55 9.14 1.90
CA ALA A 540 -18.85 9.68 0.74
C ALA A 540 -19.74 9.74 -0.50
N ILE A 541 -20.52 8.68 -0.77
CA ILE A 541 -21.47 8.64 -1.89
C ILE A 541 -22.52 9.74 -1.72
N LYS A 542 -23.13 9.83 -0.54
CA LYS A 542 -24.13 10.87 -0.26
C LYS A 542 -23.57 12.26 -0.53
N LYS A 543 -22.32 12.54 -0.14
CA LYS A 543 -21.67 13.82 -0.43
C LYS A 543 -21.52 14.04 -1.92
N CYS A 544 -21.06 13.05 -2.68
CA CYS A 544 -20.93 13.15 -4.13
C CYS A 544 -22.29 13.37 -4.85
N GLU A 545 -23.37 12.78 -4.33
CA GLU A 545 -24.75 12.88 -4.86
C GLU A 545 -25.51 14.15 -4.43
N ASP A 546 -25.17 14.73 -3.28
CA ASP A 546 -25.70 16.01 -2.83
C ASP A 546 -25.19 17.09 -3.81
N ASP A 547 -25.87 17.25 -4.97
CA ASP A 547 -25.62 18.11 -6.14
C ASP A 547 -25.59 19.63 -5.85
N GLY A 548 -25.36 20.02 -4.60
CA GLY A 548 -25.12 21.40 -4.23
C GLY A 548 -23.80 21.90 -4.83
N PRO A 549 -23.73 23.18 -5.23
CA PRO A 549 -22.46 23.77 -5.63
C PRO A 549 -21.46 23.65 -4.48
N TYR A 550 -20.35 22.94 -4.72
CA TYR A 550 -19.23 22.90 -3.78
C TYR A 550 -18.61 24.30 -3.75
N VAL A 551 -18.85 25.03 -2.66
CA VAL A 551 -18.38 26.41 -2.52
C VAL A 551 -16.87 26.40 -2.30
N TYR A 552 -16.16 27.25 -3.05
CA TYR A 552 -14.76 27.56 -2.82
C TYR A 552 -14.55 28.26 -1.47
N ALA A 553 -13.28 28.31 -1.03
CA ALA A 553 -12.87 29.05 0.16
C ALA A 553 -13.22 30.55 0.13
N ASP A 554 -13.45 31.10 -1.06
CA ASP A 554 -13.84 32.50 -1.26
C ASP A 554 -15.33 32.76 -0.93
N GLY A 555 -16.13 31.72 -0.73
CA GLY A 555 -17.56 31.85 -0.46
C GLY A 555 -18.40 32.31 -1.66
N GLU A 556 -17.77 32.55 -2.81
CA GLU A 556 -18.39 33.21 -3.96
C GLU A 556 -18.55 32.27 -5.16
N THR A 557 -17.70 31.26 -5.28
CA THR A 557 -17.68 30.40 -6.48
C THR A 557 -18.21 28.99 -6.19
N ALA A 558 -19.30 28.63 -6.87
CA ALA A 558 -19.77 27.26 -7.01
C ALA A 558 -18.86 26.48 -7.96
N ALA A 559 -18.17 25.43 -7.51
CA ALA A 559 -17.46 24.52 -8.42
C ALA A 559 -18.49 23.70 -9.21
N THR A 560 -18.74 24.06 -10.47
CA THR A 560 -19.50 23.23 -11.41
C THR A 560 -18.67 22.05 -11.91
N ASN A 561 -19.32 21.04 -12.47
CA ASN A 561 -18.62 19.94 -13.13
C ASN A 561 -17.68 20.42 -14.24
N ASP A 562 -18.09 21.40 -15.07
CA ASP A 562 -17.22 22.00 -16.08
C ASP A 562 -15.99 22.70 -15.48
N PHE A 563 -16.17 23.40 -14.36
CA PHE A 563 -15.05 24.00 -13.63
C PHE A 563 -14.07 22.91 -13.18
N VAL A 564 -14.56 21.87 -12.50
CA VAL A 564 -13.68 20.82 -11.93
C VAL A 564 -12.93 20.10 -13.05
N PHE A 565 -13.56 19.91 -14.21
CA PHE A 565 -12.95 19.30 -15.38
C PHE A 565 -11.77 20.15 -15.88
N LYS A 566 -12.03 21.43 -16.13
CA LYS A 566 -11.03 22.39 -16.59
C LYS A 566 -9.89 22.54 -15.59
N TRP A 567 -10.21 22.63 -14.30
CA TRP A 567 -9.23 22.72 -13.23
C TRP A 567 -8.33 21.48 -13.20
N MET A 568 -8.92 20.29 -13.20
CA MET A 568 -8.16 19.03 -13.19
C MET A 568 -7.29 18.89 -14.43
N ARG A 569 -7.83 19.20 -15.61
CA ARG A 569 -7.09 19.17 -16.87
C ARG A 569 -5.92 20.16 -16.85
N ASN A 570 -6.15 21.39 -16.44
CA ASN A 570 -5.09 22.41 -16.37
C ASN A 570 -3.98 21.99 -15.40
N LEU A 571 -4.33 21.49 -14.22
CA LEU A 571 -3.35 21.02 -13.25
C LEU A 571 -2.56 19.81 -13.78
N LEU A 572 -3.22 18.88 -14.48
CA LEU A 572 -2.56 17.67 -14.96
C LEU A 572 -1.76 17.87 -16.26
N GLU A 573 -2.16 18.79 -17.13
CA GLU A 573 -1.55 19.03 -18.45
C GLU A 573 -0.60 20.24 -18.48
N HIS A 574 -0.83 21.30 -17.69
CA HIS A 574 -0.13 22.58 -17.83
C HIS A 574 0.90 22.89 -16.74
N THR A 575 1.07 22.02 -15.74
CA THR A 575 2.12 22.22 -14.72
C THR A 575 3.48 21.72 -15.21
N THR A 576 4.53 22.52 -15.07
CA THR A 576 5.89 22.33 -15.60
C THR A 576 6.66 21.10 -15.08
N LEU A 577 6.03 20.29 -14.22
CA LEU A 577 6.44 18.92 -13.94
C LEU A 577 6.15 18.02 -15.13
N GLY A 578 7.01 18.20 -16.14
CA GLY A 578 6.96 17.60 -17.45
C GLY A 578 6.63 16.11 -17.40
N VAL A 579 5.41 15.80 -17.80
CA VAL A 579 5.32 14.92 -18.95
C VAL A 579 5.86 15.77 -20.09
N ALA A 580 7.07 15.48 -20.57
CA ALA A 580 7.44 15.92 -21.90
C ALA A 580 6.47 15.21 -22.86
N THR A 581 5.26 15.73 -23.01
CA THR A 581 4.52 15.61 -24.24
C THR A 581 5.33 16.44 -25.23
N ALA A 582 6.31 15.80 -25.88
CA ALA A 582 6.80 16.34 -27.14
C ALA A 582 5.54 16.55 -28.01
N PRO A 583 5.33 17.75 -28.56
CA PRO A 583 4.26 17.95 -29.53
C PRO A 583 4.61 17.07 -30.73
N TRP A 584 3.77 16.09 -31.02
CA TRP A 584 3.82 15.37 -32.28
C TRP A 584 3.57 16.39 -33.40
N GLY A 585 4.66 16.87 -34.00
CA GLY A 585 4.63 17.49 -35.32
C GLY A 585 4.29 16.43 -36.38
N PRO A 586 3.75 16.85 -37.55
CA PRO A 586 3.18 15.94 -38.52
C PRO A 586 4.27 15.10 -39.22
N ILE A 587 4.00 13.80 -39.39
CA ILE A 587 4.57 12.98 -40.45
C ILE A 587 3.43 12.55 -41.36
#